data_AF-Q6BJR6-F1
#
_entry.id   AF-Q6BJR6-F1
#
_cell.length_a   1.000
_cell.length_b   1.000
_cell.length_c   1.000
_cell.angle_alpha   90.00
_cell.angle_beta   90.00
_cell.angle_gamma   90.00
#
_symmetry.space_group_name_H-M   'P 1'
#
loop_
_entity.id
_entity.type
_entity.pdbx_description
1 polymer ?
#
loop_
_entity_poly.entity_id
_entity_poly.type
_entity_poly.pdbx_seq_one_letter_code
_entity_poly.pdbx_strand_id
1 'polypeptide(L)'
;MNSKFAVLEASLNTKLAVLEASLNTKLAVLEARIDMLDYRYLCLFNYQRRMGAHEAISVPFLDREINQEELPPILSVENINRLTKEQCQNYLMGYKVQFHPNETVKLKEMLRDVVGLMASHDLNYQFSTFFP
;
A
#
# COMPACT_ATOMS: atom_id res chain seq x y z
N MET A 1 -30.54 -39.17 28.64
CA MET A 1 -29.16 -38.71 28.93
C MET A 1 -28.45 -38.24 27.66
N ASN A 2 -28.52 -38.98 26.56
CA ASN A 2 -27.94 -38.60 25.26
C ASN A 2 -28.41 -37.25 24.69
N SER A 3 -29.67 -36.85 24.87
CA SER A 3 -30.17 -35.58 24.32
C SER A 3 -29.51 -34.34 24.94
N LYS A 4 -29.24 -34.35 26.25
CA LYS A 4 -28.53 -33.25 26.93
C LYS A 4 -27.07 -33.17 26.50
N PHE A 5 -26.44 -34.32 26.26
CA PHE A 5 -25.06 -34.40 25.79
C PHE A 5 -24.92 -33.84 24.36
N ALA A 6 -25.84 -34.23 23.46
CA ALA A 6 -25.87 -33.71 22.08
C ALA A 6 -26.10 -32.18 22.02
N VAL A 7 -26.98 -31.65 22.89
CA VAL A 7 -27.19 -30.19 23.00
C VAL A 7 -25.93 -29.48 23.50
N LEU A 8 -25.22 -30.07 24.47
CA LEU A 8 -23.97 -29.50 24.97
C LEU A 8 -22.89 -29.49 23.90
N GLU A 9 -22.74 -30.59 23.16
CA GLU A 9 -21.79 -30.71 22.05
C GLU A 9 -22.08 -29.69 20.94
N ALA A 10 -23.34 -29.56 20.51
CA ALA A 10 -23.75 -28.57 19.52
C ALA A 10 -23.48 -27.13 20.01
N SER A 11 -23.75 -26.85 21.29
CA SER A 11 -23.44 -25.54 21.89
C SER A 11 -21.94 -25.27 21.93
N LEU A 12 -21.11 -26.27 22.22
CA LEU A 12 -19.65 -26.12 22.24
C LEU A 12 -19.11 -25.86 20.84
N ASN A 13 -19.53 -26.65 19.86
CA ASN A 13 -19.12 -26.47 18.46
C ASN A 13 -19.50 -25.08 17.93
N THR A 14 -20.70 -24.60 18.27
CA THR A 14 -21.13 -23.25 17.89
C THR A 14 -20.23 -22.18 18.50
N LYS A 15 -19.90 -22.31 19.80
CA LYS A 15 -19.00 -21.36 20.48
C LYS A 15 -17.59 -21.39 19.90
N LEU A 16 -17.07 -22.56 19.54
CA LEU A 16 -15.76 -22.71 18.90
C LEU A 16 -15.73 -21.99 17.54
N ALA A 17 -16.73 -22.24 16.68
CA ALA A 17 -16.81 -21.58 15.38
C ALA A 17 -16.89 -20.04 15.49
N VAL A 18 -17.64 -19.52 16.47
CA VAL A 18 -17.70 -18.08 16.73
C VAL A 18 -16.35 -17.53 17.19
N LEU A 19 -15.65 -18.25 18.08
CA LEU A 19 -14.32 -17.85 18.55
C LEU A 19 -13.29 -17.84 17.41
N GLU A 20 -13.29 -18.87 16.56
CA GLU A 20 -12.42 -18.96 15.39
C GLU A 20 -12.66 -17.81 14.42
N ALA A 21 -13.92 -17.54 14.06
CA ALA A 21 -14.28 -16.44 13.17
C ALA A 21 -13.87 -15.07 13.76
N SER A 22 -14.09 -14.87 15.07
CA SER A 22 -13.66 -13.67 15.77
C SER A 22 -12.14 -13.51 15.78
N LEU A 23 -11.39 -14.60 16.03
CA LEU A 23 -9.93 -14.56 16.04
C LEU A 23 -9.38 -14.24 14.66
N ASN A 24 -9.89 -14.89 13.60
CA ASN A 24 -9.49 -14.64 12.22
C ASN A 24 -9.75 -13.20 11.81
N THR A 25 -10.89 -12.63 12.19
CA THR A 25 -11.21 -11.23 11.93
C THR A 25 -10.19 -10.30 12.61
N LYS A 26 -9.83 -10.57 13.88
CA LYS A 26 -8.86 -9.76 14.62
C LYS A 26 -7.45 -9.88 14.04
N LEU A 27 -7.04 -11.08 13.61
CA LEU A 27 -5.76 -11.31 12.97
C LEU A 27 -5.66 -10.53 11.65
N ALA A 28 -6.67 -10.59 10.79
CA ALA A 28 -6.71 -9.83 9.54
C ALA A 28 -6.58 -8.31 9.76
N VAL A 29 -7.25 -7.79 10.80
CA VAL A 29 -7.11 -6.36 11.19
C VAL A 29 -5.71 -6.03 11.67
N LEU A 30 -5.07 -6.92 12.43
CA LEU A 30 -3.69 -6.71 12.89
C LEU A 30 -2.69 -6.75 11.73
N GLU A 31 -2.83 -7.70 10.81
CA GLU A 31 -2.00 -7.80 9.61
C GLU A 31 -2.09 -6.51 8.78
N ALA A 32 -3.30 -6.03 8.49
CA ALA A 32 -3.48 -4.78 7.75
C ALA A 32 -2.86 -3.56 8.46
N ARG A 33 -2.84 -3.55 9.80
CA ARG A 33 -2.20 -2.48 10.58
C ARG A 33 -0.68 -2.57 10.54
N ILE A 34 -0.11 -3.77 10.54
CA ILE A 34 1.33 -3.99 10.39
C ILE A 34 1.77 -3.53 9.01
N ASP A 35 1.07 -3.97 7.95
CA ASP A 35 1.36 -3.55 6.57
C ASP A 35 1.36 -2.02 6.43
N MET A 36 0.39 -1.34 7.06
CA MET A 36 0.32 0.12 7.06
C MET A 36 1.46 0.79 7.83
N LEU A 37 1.93 0.19 8.93
CA LEU A 37 3.07 0.70 9.68
C LEU A 37 4.38 0.55 8.91
N ASP A 38 4.59 -0.61 8.27
CA ASP A 38 5.75 -0.88 7.44
C ASP A 38 5.80 0.06 6.24
N TYR A 39 4.66 0.25 5.57
CA TYR A 39 4.50 1.23 4.49
C TYR A 39 4.90 2.64 4.95
N ARG A 40 4.35 3.13 6.08
CA ARG A 40 4.66 4.47 6.61
C ARG A 40 6.12 4.61 7.01
N TYR A 41 6.68 3.58 7.64
CA TYR A 41 8.08 3.54 8.01
C TYR A 41 8.96 3.69 6.76
N LEU A 42 8.67 2.95 5.68
CA LEU A 42 9.43 3.02 4.43
C LEU A 42 9.29 4.39 3.75
N CYS A 43 8.12 5.01 3.79
CA CYS A 43 7.95 6.39 3.27
C CYS A 43 8.83 7.38 4.03
N LEU A 44 8.83 7.31 5.38
CA LEU A 44 9.67 8.16 6.20
C LEU A 44 11.16 7.87 5.99
N PHE A 45 11.52 6.60 5.87
CA PHE A 45 12.87 6.16 5.60
C PHE A 45 13.36 6.67 4.25
N ASN A 46 12.53 6.61 3.21
CA ASN A 46 12.83 7.19 1.90
C ASN A 46 13.06 8.70 1.99
N TYR A 47 12.22 9.44 2.72
CA TYR A 47 12.45 10.86 2.95
C TYR A 47 13.82 11.12 3.59
N GLN A 48 14.18 10.38 4.64
CA GLN A 48 15.48 10.50 5.30
C GLN A 48 16.65 10.17 4.35
N ARG A 49 16.52 9.11 3.55
CA ARG A 49 17.53 8.73 2.54
C ARG A 49 17.74 9.82 1.51
N ARG A 50 16.65 10.37 0.98
CA ARG A 50 16.69 11.46 -0.01
C ARG A 50 17.30 12.72 0.57
N MET A 51 17.01 13.07 1.82
CA MET A 51 17.66 14.18 2.54
C MET A 51 19.19 13.96 2.67
N GLY A 52 19.62 12.71 2.78
CA GLY A 52 21.04 12.32 2.74
C GLY A 52 21.61 12.10 1.34
N ALA A 53 20.94 12.53 0.28
CA ALA A 53 21.34 12.34 -1.12
C ALA A 53 21.50 10.86 -1.57
N HIS A 54 20.85 9.93 -0.87
CA HIS A 54 20.78 8.53 -1.29
C HIS A 54 19.50 8.28 -2.10
N GLU A 55 19.51 7.29 -2.99
CA GLU A 55 18.30 6.83 -3.66
C GLU A 55 17.30 6.24 -2.67
N ALA A 56 16.01 6.40 -2.96
CA ALA A 56 14.94 5.76 -2.21
C ALA A 56 14.95 4.24 -2.46
N ILE A 57 14.21 3.50 -1.64
CA ILE A 57 13.94 2.09 -1.83
C ILE A 57 12.47 1.87 -2.17
N SER A 58 12.18 0.75 -2.84
CA SER A 58 10.81 0.39 -3.19
C SER A 58 9.92 0.25 -1.95
N VAL A 59 8.73 0.84 -2.03
CA VAL A 59 7.69 0.70 -1.01
C VAL A 59 6.71 -0.38 -1.47
N PRO A 60 6.47 -1.46 -0.69
CA PRO A 60 5.50 -2.49 -1.02
C PRO A 60 4.07 -1.96 -1.11
N PHE A 61 3.26 -2.56 -1.97
CA PHE A 61 1.84 -2.24 -2.09
C PHE A 61 1.03 -2.65 -0.85
N LEU A 62 0.06 -1.80 -0.52
CA LEU A 62 -0.96 -2.07 0.49
C LEU A 62 -2.10 -2.93 -0.10
N ASP A 63 -2.22 -2.95 -1.42
CA ASP A 63 -3.08 -3.84 -2.17
C ASP A 63 -2.26 -4.97 -2.80
N ARG A 64 -2.50 -6.20 -2.33
CA ARG A 64 -1.79 -7.39 -2.80
C ARG A 64 -2.38 -7.97 -4.09
N GLU A 65 -3.52 -7.46 -4.56
CA GLU A 65 -4.12 -7.88 -5.83
C GLU A 65 -3.38 -7.29 -7.04
N ILE A 66 -2.63 -6.21 -6.85
CA ILE A 66 -1.90 -5.53 -7.91
C ILE A 66 -0.46 -6.05 -7.95
N ASN A 67 -0.04 -6.54 -9.11
CA ASN A 67 1.30 -7.09 -9.29
C ASN A 67 2.34 -5.97 -9.39
N GLN A 68 3.07 -5.72 -8.30
CA GLN A 68 4.14 -4.72 -8.27
C GLN A 68 5.37 -5.13 -9.09
N GLU A 69 5.60 -6.44 -9.30
CA GLU A 69 6.81 -6.94 -9.97
C GLU A 69 6.85 -6.59 -11.48
N GLU A 70 5.69 -6.30 -12.07
CA GLU A 70 5.57 -5.88 -13.47
C GLU A 70 5.84 -4.38 -13.66
N LEU A 71 5.99 -3.61 -12.57
CA LEU A 71 6.18 -2.16 -12.61
C LEU A 71 7.66 -1.78 -12.41
N PRO A 72 8.15 -0.75 -13.13
CA PRO A 72 9.53 -0.30 -12.97
C PRO A 72 9.73 0.37 -11.60
N PRO A 73 10.83 0.07 -10.88
CA PRO A 73 11.03 0.54 -9.52
C PRO A 73 11.09 2.07 -9.43
N ILE A 74 10.56 2.61 -8.32
CA ILE A 74 10.60 4.04 -8.01
C ILE A 74 11.66 4.30 -6.95
N LEU A 75 12.81 4.80 -7.37
CA LEU A 75 13.94 5.17 -6.51
C LEU A 75 14.17 6.70 -6.49
N SER A 76 13.58 7.42 -7.45
CA SER A 76 13.65 8.87 -7.58
C SER A 76 12.44 9.46 -8.31
N VAL A 77 12.31 10.78 -8.29
CA VAL A 77 11.30 11.53 -9.05
C VAL A 77 11.47 11.40 -10.56
N GLU A 78 12.69 11.20 -11.06
CA GLU A 78 12.93 10.91 -12.47
C GLU A 78 12.34 9.56 -12.90
N ASN A 79 12.33 8.55 -12.01
CA ASN A 79 11.65 7.29 -12.29
C ASN A 79 10.14 7.51 -12.46
N ILE A 80 9.53 8.25 -11.52
CA ILE A 80 8.11 8.63 -11.61
C ILE A 80 7.83 9.39 -12.91
N ASN A 81 8.74 10.28 -13.31
CA ASN A 81 8.52 11.10 -14.49
C ASN A 81 8.52 10.28 -15.79
N ARG A 82 9.21 9.14 -15.82
CA ARG A 82 9.29 8.21 -16.96
C ARG A 82 8.14 7.21 -17.02
N LEU A 83 7.30 7.12 -15.99
CA LEU A 83 6.16 6.21 -15.97
C LEU A 83 5.13 6.58 -17.04
N THR A 84 4.52 5.57 -17.63
CA THR A 84 3.27 5.75 -18.39
C THR A 84 2.13 6.13 -17.44
N LYS A 85 1.04 6.67 -18.00
CA LYS A 85 -0.14 7.01 -17.19
C LYS A 85 -0.69 5.79 -16.46
N GLU A 86 -0.80 4.67 -17.16
CA GLU A 86 -1.27 3.40 -16.61
C GLU A 86 -0.39 2.89 -15.47
N GLN A 87 0.95 2.91 -15.66
CA GLN A 87 1.87 2.50 -14.59
C GLN A 87 1.71 3.39 -13.35
N CYS A 88 1.60 4.70 -13.52
CA CYS A 88 1.39 5.63 -12.42
C CYS A 88 0.05 5.37 -11.69
N GLN A 89 -1.01 5.07 -12.44
CA GLN A 89 -2.31 4.68 -11.87
C GLN A 89 -2.23 3.35 -11.12
N ASN A 90 -1.55 2.34 -11.66
CA ASN A 90 -1.36 1.05 -11.00
C ASN A 90 -0.60 1.20 -9.68
N TYR A 91 0.44 2.05 -9.64
CA TYR A 91 1.12 2.41 -8.41
C TYR A 91 0.17 3.03 -7.37
N LEU A 92 -0.60 4.05 -7.76
CA LEU A 92 -1.53 4.73 -6.86
C LEU A 92 -2.63 3.80 -6.35
N MET A 93 -3.17 2.92 -7.20
CA MET A 93 -4.11 1.88 -6.80
C MET A 93 -3.46 0.89 -5.82
N GLY A 94 -2.19 0.50 -6.06
CA GLY A 94 -1.44 -0.41 -5.18
C GLY A 94 -1.23 0.16 -3.78
N TYR A 95 -1.11 1.48 -3.67
CA TYR A 95 -1.05 2.21 -2.40
C TYR A 95 -2.43 2.63 -1.86
N LYS A 96 -3.53 2.19 -2.50
CA LYS A 96 -4.93 2.52 -2.14
C LYS A 96 -5.21 4.01 -2.12
N VAL A 97 -4.58 4.76 -3.02
CA VAL A 97 -4.73 6.21 -3.17
C VAL A 97 -5.84 6.49 -4.19
N GLN A 98 -6.81 7.31 -3.79
CA GLN A 98 -7.89 7.74 -4.68
C GLN A 98 -7.46 8.92 -5.54
N PHE A 99 -7.73 8.85 -6.84
CA PHE A 99 -7.43 9.90 -7.82
C PHE A 99 -8.53 9.98 -8.88
N HIS A 100 -8.57 11.09 -9.61
CA HIS A 100 -9.51 11.23 -10.71
C HIS A 100 -8.88 10.70 -12.02
N PRO A 101 -9.61 9.94 -12.86
CA PRO A 101 -9.03 9.31 -14.07
C PRO A 101 -8.42 10.31 -15.08
N ASN A 102 -8.93 11.55 -15.06
CA ASN A 102 -8.50 12.62 -15.96
C ASN A 102 -7.31 13.44 -15.42
N GLU A 103 -6.81 13.15 -14.21
CA GLU A 103 -5.61 13.80 -13.70
C GLU A 103 -4.37 13.37 -14.52
N THR A 104 -3.43 14.31 -14.67
CA THR A 104 -2.17 14.11 -15.41
C THR A 104 -0.99 14.30 -14.47
N VAL A 105 -0.38 15.49 -14.44
CA VAL A 105 0.78 15.84 -13.59
C VAL A 105 0.51 15.53 -12.12
N LYS A 106 -0.71 15.79 -11.66
CA LYS A 106 -1.11 15.54 -10.29
C LYS A 106 -1.00 14.06 -9.86
N LEU A 107 -1.14 13.10 -10.79
CA LEU A 107 -0.92 11.69 -10.47
C LEU A 107 0.55 11.43 -10.08
N LYS A 108 1.49 12.06 -10.78
CA LYS A 108 2.94 11.95 -10.49
C LYS A 108 3.29 12.61 -9.16
N GLU A 109 2.71 13.77 -8.87
CA GLU A 109 2.89 14.46 -7.59
C GLU A 109 2.34 13.63 -6.42
N MET A 110 1.13 13.08 -6.57
CA MET A 110 0.55 12.17 -5.59
C MET A 110 1.43 10.94 -5.40
N LEU A 111 1.95 10.37 -6.50
CA LEU A 111 2.82 9.21 -6.43
C LEU A 111 4.12 9.52 -5.69
N ARG A 112 4.75 10.67 -5.96
CA ARG A 112 5.94 11.16 -5.24
C ARG A 112 5.67 11.21 -3.73
N ASP A 113 4.55 11.80 -3.36
CA ASP A 113 4.20 12.01 -1.95
C ASP A 113 3.97 10.67 -1.23
N VAL A 114 3.29 9.72 -1.89
CA VAL A 114 2.94 8.43 -1.27
C VAL A 114 4.11 7.47 -1.18
N VAL A 115 5.16 7.61 -2.00
CA VAL A 115 6.39 6.81 -1.85
C VAL A 115 7.45 7.46 -0.95
N GLY A 116 7.16 8.64 -0.38
CA GLY A 116 8.05 9.34 0.55
C GLY A 116 9.19 10.12 -0.12
N LEU A 117 9.06 10.49 -1.40
CA LEU A 117 10.02 11.33 -2.11
C LEU A 117 9.76 12.82 -1.80
N MET A 118 10.00 13.23 -0.56
CA MET A 118 9.62 14.55 -0.04
C MET A 118 10.80 15.48 0.29
N ALA A 119 12.02 15.14 -0.13
CA ALA A 119 13.15 16.06 0.06
C ALA A 119 12.99 17.31 -0.81
N SER A 120 13.65 18.41 -0.45
CA SER A 120 13.47 19.71 -1.15
C SER A 120 13.65 19.62 -2.67
N HIS A 121 14.64 18.86 -3.16
CA HIS A 121 14.85 18.66 -4.59
C HIS A 121 13.77 17.80 -5.25
N ASP A 122 13.16 16.86 -4.52
CA ASP A 122 12.04 16.04 -5.00
C ASP A 122 10.76 16.88 -5.10
N LEU A 123 10.52 17.76 -4.11
CA LEU A 123 9.36 18.66 -4.10
C LEU A 123 9.44 19.74 -5.20
N ASN A 124 10.65 20.22 -5.48
CA ASN A 124 10.90 21.21 -6.52
C ASN A 124 10.97 20.62 -7.93
N TYR A 125 10.88 19.28 -8.07
CA TYR A 125 10.92 18.63 -9.37
C TYR A 125 9.68 18.94 -10.20
N GLN A 126 9.88 19.36 -11.44
CA GLN A 126 8.79 19.65 -12.38
C GLN A 126 8.52 18.43 -13.26
N PHE A 127 7.41 17.74 -12.99
CA PHE A 127 6.98 16.60 -13.80
C PHE A 127 6.50 17.03 -15.18
N SER A 128 6.86 16.24 -16.20
CA SER A 128 6.25 16.36 -17.52
C SER A 128 4.86 15.73 -17.53
N THR A 129 4.00 16.18 -18.45
CA THR A 129 2.75 15.48 -18.74
C THR A 129 3.03 14.08 -19.27
N PHE A 130 2.04 13.19 -19.20
CA PHE A 130 2.13 11.91 -19.89
C PHE A 130 2.15 12.16 -21.40
N PHE A 131 3.03 11.46 -22.11
CA PHE A 131 3.03 11.46 -23.56
C PHE A 131 1.84 10.63 -24.07
N PRO A 132 1.19 11.05 -25.17
CA PRO A 132 0.12 10.28 -25.80
C PRO A 132 0.61 8.94 -26.38
#